data_AF-A0A813PUJ4-F1
#
_entry.id   AF-A0A813PUJ4-F1
#
_cell.length_a   1.000
_cell.length_b   1.000
_cell.length_c   1.000
_cell.angle_alpha   90.00
_cell.angle_beta   90.00
_cell.angle_gamma   90.00
#
_symmetry.space_group_name_H-M   'P 1'
#
loop_
_entity.id
_entity.type
_entity.pdbx_description
1 polymer ?
#
loop_
_entity_poly.entity_id
_entity_poly.type
_entity_poly.pdbx_seq_one_letter_code
_entity_poly.pdbx_strand_id
1 'polypeptide(L)'
;MKYLGVILTDDNKNTEHISKYKRSALKAFNKVKKFSLLSNEVYPNKKEHLYNTFIRSILYYGLENPYLSKRERLTLKRIEGNLVKFMIGVPTRCKTTNLLCALKIKRLDALKCDFYLRIRKIIYTNELIDEVKQLENSLPNEMSHTTFFTN
;
A
#
# COMPACT_ATOMS: atom_id res chain seq x y z
N MET A 1 17.74 5.03 -7.13
CA MET A 1 17.85 6.06 -6.06
C MET A 1 16.98 5.69 -4.85
N LYS A 2 17.34 6.00 -3.60
CA LYS A 2 16.46 5.77 -2.42
C LYS A 2 15.81 7.09 -1.98
N TYR A 3 14.48 7.16 -1.97
CA TYR A 3 13.72 8.35 -1.59
C TYR A 3 12.59 7.97 -0.62
N LEU A 4 12.50 8.65 0.52
CA LEU A 4 11.49 8.41 1.58
C LEU A 4 11.33 6.93 1.98
N GLY A 5 12.41 6.14 1.91
CA GLY A 5 12.40 4.71 2.24
C GLY A 5 12.01 3.77 1.10
N VAL A 6 11.56 4.31 -0.03
CA VAL A 6 11.32 3.61 -1.31
C VAL A 6 12.60 3.62 -2.15
N ILE A 7 12.86 2.54 -2.87
CA ILE A 7 13.96 2.46 -3.85
C ILE A 7 13.29 2.64 -5.20
N LEU A 8 13.73 3.65 -5.94
CA LEU A 8 13.32 3.90 -7.30
C LEU A 8 14.27 3.09 -8.18
N THR A 9 13.72 2.10 -8.87
CA THR A 9 14.38 1.26 -9.86
C THR A 9 13.92 1.70 -11.24
N ASP A 10 14.85 1.79 -12.19
CA ASP A 10 14.53 2.18 -13.58
C ASP A 10 13.63 1.14 -14.27
N ASP A 11 13.73 -0.12 -13.85
CA ASP A 11 12.94 -1.24 -14.37
C ASP A 11 11.43 -1.19 -14.05
N ASN A 12 10.95 -0.19 -13.29
CA ASN A 12 9.56 -0.06 -12.83
C ASN A 12 9.00 -1.34 -12.14
N LYS A 13 9.89 -2.22 -11.67
CA LYS A 13 9.58 -3.50 -11.00
C LYS A 13 9.49 -3.26 -9.49
N ASN A 14 8.35 -3.62 -8.89
CA ASN A 14 8.13 -3.47 -7.45
C ASN A 14 8.34 -4.78 -6.66
N THR A 15 8.87 -5.83 -7.29
CA THR A 15 9.02 -7.16 -6.68
C THR A 15 9.90 -7.15 -5.44
N GLU A 16 11.05 -6.47 -5.50
CA GLU A 16 11.96 -6.31 -4.37
C GLU A 16 11.31 -5.54 -3.22
N HIS A 17 10.59 -4.46 -3.54
CA HIS A 17 9.81 -3.67 -2.59
C HIS A 17 8.80 -4.52 -1.85
N ILE A 18 7.97 -5.26 -2.58
CA ILE A 18 6.96 -6.14 -2.01
C ILE A 18 7.61 -7.20 -1.13
N SER A 19 8.76 -7.77 -1.53
CA SER A 19 9.48 -8.76 -0.72
C SER A 19 10.00 -8.16 0.61
N LYS A 20 10.49 -6.92 0.56
CA LYS A 20 11.02 -6.20 1.72
C LYS A 20 9.90 -5.82 2.68
N TYR A 21 8.79 -5.31 2.17
CA TYR A 21 7.62 -4.97 2.98
C TYR A 21 6.94 -6.20 3.56
N LYS A 22 6.86 -7.30 2.81
CA LYS A 22 6.42 -8.61 3.35
C LYS A 22 7.26 -9.02 4.55
N ARG A 23 8.59 -8.97 4.44
CA ARG A 23 9.52 -9.30 5.54
C ARG A 23 9.32 -8.38 6.74
N SER A 24 9.16 -7.08 6.49
CA SER A 24 8.97 -6.07 7.53
C SER A 24 7.63 -6.21 8.24
N ALA A 25 6.54 -6.45 7.49
CA ALA A 25 5.21 -6.72 8.01
C ALA A 25 5.19 -8.01 8.85
N LEU A 26 5.92 -9.05 8.44
CA LEU A 26 6.03 -10.28 9.22
C LEU A 26 6.82 -10.07 10.53
N LYS A 27 7.89 -9.28 10.50
CA LYS A 27 8.62 -8.88 11.71
C LYS A 27 7.73 -8.09 12.67
N ALA A 28 6.96 -7.13 12.14
CA ALA A 28 6.00 -6.36 12.92
C ALA A 28 4.91 -7.26 13.49
N PHE A 29 4.38 -8.18 12.69
CA PHE A 29 3.42 -9.18 13.13
C PHE A 29 3.94 -10.00 14.32
N ASN A 30 5.17 -10.49 14.25
CA ASN A 30 5.78 -11.25 15.33
C ASN A 30 6.02 -10.43 16.61
N LYS A 31 6.28 -9.11 16.49
CA LYS A 31 6.33 -8.21 17.65
C LYS A 31 4.94 -8.01 18.26
N VAL A 32 3.94 -7.76 17.42
CA VAL A 32 2.56 -7.51 17.84
C VAL A 32 1.89 -8.77 18.43
N LYS A 33 2.31 -9.95 17.99
CA LYS A 33 1.90 -11.25 18.56
C LYS A 33 2.06 -11.31 20.09
N LYS A 34 3.06 -10.64 20.66
CA LYS A 34 3.28 -10.57 22.11
C LYS A 34 2.19 -9.78 22.85
N PHE A 35 1.47 -8.89 22.17
CA PHE A 35 0.37 -8.09 22.73
C PHE A 35 -0.99 -8.81 22.62
N SER A 36 -0.99 -10.13 22.80
CA SER A 36 -2.19 -10.98 22.75
C SER A 36 -2.96 -10.96 21.43
N LEU A 37 -2.33 -10.54 20.31
CA LEU A 37 -2.98 -10.51 18.99
C LEU A 37 -3.52 -11.90 18.57
N LEU A 38 -2.87 -12.97 19.00
CA LEU A 38 -3.29 -14.35 18.75
C LEU A 38 -4.20 -14.94 19.82
N SER A 39 -4.39 -14.28 20.97
CA SER A 39 -5.31 -14.80 21.98
C SER A 39 -6.74 -14.76 21.44
N ASN A 40 -7.49 -15.82 21.70
CA ASN A 40 -8.91 -15.90 21.34
C ASN A 40 -9.79 -15.02 22.23
N GLU A 41 -9.24 -14.55 23.36
CA GLU A 41 -9.94 -13.68 24.32
C GLU A 41 -10.01 -12.22 23.84
N VAL A 42 -9.20 -11.84 22.85
CA VAL A 42 -9.18 -10.47 22.34
C VAL A 42 -10.29 -10.27 21.31
N TYR A 43 -11.14 -9.27 21.56
CA TYR A 43 -12.20 -8.86 20.65
C TYR A 43 -11.69 -8.62 19.22
N PRO A 44 -12.42 -9.08 18.18
CA PRO A 44 -12.02 -8.91 16.78
C PRO A 44 -11.70 -7.46 16.38
N ASN A 45 -12.44 -6.48 16.91
CA ASN A 45 -12.22 -5.06 16.63
C ASN A 45 -10.85 -4.56 17.14
N LYS A 46 -10.39 -5.07 18.29
CA LYS A 46 -9.06 -4.72 18.82
C LYS A 46 -7.96 -5.36 17.97
N LYS A 47 -8.16 -6.59 17.49
CA LYS A 47 -7.24 -7.25 16.56
C LYS A 47 -7.15 -6.48 15.23
N GLU A 48 -8.29 -6.05 14.69
CA GLU A 48 -8.34 -5.19 13.52
C GLU A 48 -7.53 -3.90 13.74
N HIS A 49 -7.78 -3.18 14.84
CA HIS A 49 -7.09 -1.92 15.09
C HIS A 49 -5.57 -2.11 15.17
N LEU A 50 -5.09 -3.14 15.87
CA LEU A 50 -3.67 -3.48 15.94
C LEU A 50 -3.09 -3.85 14.57
N TYR A 51 -3.86 -4.58 13.76
CA TYR A 51 -3.47 -4.92 12.40
C TYR A 51 -3.31 -3.67 11.53
N ASN A 52 -4.33 -2.80 11.50
CA ASN A 52 -4.33 -1.59 10.70
C ASN A 52 -3.18 -0.64 11.10
N THR A 53 -2.96 -0.46 12.40
CA THR A 53 -1.95 0.48 12.89
C THR A 53 -0.52 -0.01 12.66
N PHE A 54 -0.20 -1.25 13.05
CA PHE A 54 1.19 -1.71 13.09
C PHE A 54 1.62 -2.53 11.88
N ILE A 55 0.76 -3.39 11.35
CA ILE A 55 1.14 -4.36 10.31
C ILE A 55 0.82 -3.78 8.95
N ARG A 56 -0.40 -3.27 8.79
CA ARG A 56 -0.91 -2.77 7.51
C ARG A 56 -0.17 -1.53 7.04
N SER A 57 0.07 -0.57 7.94
CA SER A 57 0.87 0.63 7.63
C SER A 57 2.22 0.25 7.03
N ILE A 58 2.91 -0.73 7.61
CA ILE A 58 4.22 -1.19 7.13
C ILE A 58 4.11 -1.95 5.80
N LEU A 59 3.04 -2.72 5.62
CA LEU A 59 2.84 -3.52 4.40
C LEU A 59 2.62 -2.64 3.17
N TYR A 60 1.88 -1.55 3.32
CA TYR A 60 1.48 -0.69 2.20
C TYR A 60 2.30 0.57 2.05
N TYR A 61 3.11 0.96 3.03
CA TYR A 61 3.94 2.16 2.98
C TYR A 61 4.74 2.26 1.67
N GLY A 62 4.51 3.34 0.92
CA GLY A 62 5.20 3.62 -0.33
C GLY A 62 4.71 2.79 -1.53
N LEU A 63 3.72 1.91 -1.33
CA LEU A 63 3.04 1.17 -2.40
C LEU A 63 1.70 1.80 -2.79
N GLU A 64 1.28 2.86 -2.09
CA GLU A 64 0.08 3.63 -2.43
C GLU A 64 0.27 4.40 -3.75
N ASN A 65 1.44 4.98 -3.96
CA ASN A 65 1.79 5.75 -5.15
C ASN A 65 2.04 4.89 -6.41
N PRO A 66 3.02 3.97 -6.44
CA PRO A 66 3.45 3.32 -7.68
C PRO A 66 2.34 2.50 -8.33
N TYR A 67 2.39 2.40 -9.66
CA TYR A 67 1.54 1.48 -10.38
C TYR A 67 1.91 0.04 -10.02
N LEU A 68 0.91 -0.73 -9.61
CA LEU A 68 1.06 -2.15 -9.28
C LEU A 68 0.41 -2.98 -10.38
N SER A 69 1.19 -3.89 -10.96
CA SER A 69 0.70 -4.88 -11.93
C SER A 69 -0.34 -5.80 -11.30
N LYS A 70 -1.17 -6.45 -12.13
CA LYS A 70 -2.20 -7.41 -11.66
C LYS A 70 -1.60 -8.50 -10.77
N ARG A 71 -0.40 -9.00 -11.13
CA ARG A 71 0.33 -10.03 -10.37
C ARG A 71 0.80 -9.53 -9.01
N GLU A 72 1.30 -8.29 -8.94
CA GLU A 72 1.75 -7.67 -7.67
C GLU A 72 0.56 -7.39 -6.74
N ARG A 73 -0.55 -6.88 -7.27
CA ARG A 73 -1.79 -6.69 -6.49
C ARG A 73 -2.30 -8.00 -5.91
N LEU A 74 -2.29 -9.08 -6.69
CA LEU A 74 -2.67 -10.41 -6.22
C LEU A 74 -1.71 -10.92 -5.13
N THR A 75 -0.42 -10.66 -5.27
CA THR A 75 0.60 -11.03 -4.29
C THR A 75 0.39 -10.31 -2.97
N LEU A 76 0.15 -8.99 -2.99
CA LEU A 76 -0.16 -8.20 -1.80
C LEU A 76 -1.46 -8.66 -1.13
N LYS A 77 -2.53 -8.89 -1.92
CA LYS A 77 -3.81 -9.42 -1.42
C LYS A 77 -3.62 -10.79 -0.73
N ARG A 78 -2.75 -11.65 -1.26
CA ARG A 78 -2.42 -12.94 -0.65
C ARG A 78 -1.64 -12.78 0.66
N ILE A 79 -0.68 -11.85 0.72
CA ILE A 79 0.09 -11.56 1.93
C ILE A 79 -0.83 -11.01 3.03
N GLU A 80 -1.61 -9.97 2.73
CA GLU A 80 -2.61 -9.38 3.64
C GLU A 80 -3.57 -10.46 4.14
N GLY A 81 -4.14 -11.25 3.24
CA GLY A 81 -5.10 -12.28 3.61
C GLY A 81 -4.52 -13.39 4.49
N ASN A 82 -3.28 -13.81 4.25
CA ASN A 82 -2.63 -14.81 5.09
C ASN A 82 -2.32 -14.26 6.49
N LEU A 83 -1.87 -13.01 6.60
CA LEU A 83 -1.62 -12.36 7.89
C LEU A 83 -2.90 -12.23 8.71
N VAL A 84 -4.01 -11.79 8.09
CA VAL A 84 -5.29 -11.64 8.78
C VAL A 84 -5.87 -13.00 9.19
N LYS A 85 -5.76 -14.03 8.35
CA LYS A 85 -6.18 -15.40 8.73
C LYS A 85 -5.39 -15.94 9.91
N PHE A 86 -4.07 -15.75 9.89
CA PHE A 86 -3.20 -16.18 10.98
C PHE A 86 -3.52 -15.43 12.28
N MET A 87 -3.84 -14.14 12.20
CA MET A 87 -4.28 -13.32 13.34
C MET A 87 -5.58 -13.83 14.00
N ILE A 88 -6.54 -14.26 13.19
CA ILE A 88 -7.85 -14.74 13.66
C ILE A 88 -7.83 -16.24 13.99
N GLY A 89 -6.81 -16.98 13.55
CA GLY A 89 -6.70 -18.43 13.77
C GLY A 89 -7.49 -19.27 12.76
N VAL A 90 -7.76 -18.72 11.56
CA VAL A 90 -8.52 -19.41 10.51
C VAL A 90 -7.57 -20.10 9.52
N PRO A 91 -7.89 -21.29 8.99
CA PRO A 91 -7.09 -21.95 7.98
C PRO A 91 -6.85 -21.08 6.73
N THR A 92 -5.67 -21.23 6.12
CA THR A 92 -5.27 -20.48 4.92
C THR A 92 -6.17 -20.75 3.70
N ARG A 93 -6.88 -21.88 3.68
CA ARG A 93 -7.81 -22.28 2.60
C ARG A 93 -9.12 -21.49 2.58
N CYS A 94 -9.48 -20.78 3.66
CA CYS A 94 -10.74 -20.05 3.74
C CYS A 94 -10.78 -18.80 2.84
N LYS A 95 -11.97 -18.37 2.41
CA LYS A 95 -12.12 -17.13 1.62
C LYS A 95 -11.80 -15.90 2.47
N THR A 96 -10.83 -15.10 2.04
CA THR A 96 -10.39 -13.91 2.81
C THR A 96 -11.34 -12.72 2.68
N THR A 97 -12.11 -12.63 1.59
CA THR A 97 -12.95 -11.45 1.28
C THR A 97 -13.96 -11.15 2.37
N ASN A 98 -14.67 -12.18 2.84
CA ASN A 98 -15.69 -12.01 3.88
C ASN A 98 -15.06 -11.69 5.23
N LEU A 99 -13.88 -12.25 5.51
CA LEU A 99 -13.13 -11.98 6.73
C LEU A 99 -12.66 -10.51 6.80
N LEU A 100 -12.11 -9.98 5.70
CA LEU A 100 -11.71 -8.58 5.64
C LEU A 100 -12.92 -7.64 5.79
N CYS A 101 -14.05 -8.00 5.19
CA CYS A 101 -15.30 -7.25 5.33
C CYS A 101 -15.81 -7.23 6.77
N ALA A 102 -15.84 -8.41 7.43
CA ALA A 102 -16.27 -8.55 8.82
C ALA A 102 -15.39 -7.75 9.78
N LEU A 103 -14.07 -7.68 9.51
CA LEU A 103 -13.13 -6.88 10.28
C LEU A 103 -13.08 -5.41 9.83
N LYS A 104 -13.91 -4.96 8.89
CA LYS A 104 -13.89 -3.57 8.36
C LYS A 104 -12.52 -3.13 7.80
N ILE A 105 -11.69 -4.08 7.39
CA ILE A 105 -10.38 -3.82 6.78
C ILE A 105 -10.63 -3.36 5.33
N LYS A 106 -10.35 -2.09 5.04
CA LYS A 106 -10.48 -1.50 3.69
C LYS A 106 -9.71 -2.31 2.64
N ARG A 107 -10.06 -2.21 1.35
CA ARG A 107 -9.30 -2.87 0.26
C ARG A 107 -8.14 -1.98 -0.20
N LEU A 108 -7.12 -2.57 -0.82
CA LEU A 108 -5.97 -1.84 -1.39
C LEU A 108 -6.39 -0.70 -2.32
N ASP A 109 -7.40 -0.92 -3.17
CA ASP A 109 -7.86 0.11 -4.11
C ASP A 109 -8.44 1.34 -3.38
N ALA A 110 -9.14 1.12 -2.26
CA ALA A 110 -9.64 2.20 -1.40
C ALA A 110 -8.50 2.96 -0.71
N LEU A 111 -7.42 2.27 -0.30
CA LEU A 111 -6.24 2.94 0.27
C LEU A 111 -5.56 3.86 -0.75
N LYS A 112 -5.46 3.43 -2.01
CA LYS A 112 -4.90 4.27 -3.08
C LYS A 112 -5.76 5.52 -3.29
N CYS A 113 -7.08 5.37 -3.37
CA CYS A 113 -7.99 6.52 -3.47
C CYS A 113 -7.85 7.47 -2.27
N ASP A 114 -7.84 6.94 -1.03
CA ASP A 114 -7.66 7.73 0.19
C ASP A 114 -6.32 8.50 0.18
N PHE A 115 -5.26 7.89 -0.37
CA PHE A 115 -3.96 8.54 -0.52
C PHE A 115 -4.03 9.73 -1.49
N TYR A 116 -4.59 9.56 -2.68
CA TYR A 116 -4.72 10.66 -3.66
C TYR A 116 -5.62 11.79 -3.16
N LEU A 117 -6.73 11.45 -2.48
CA LEU A 117 -7.61 12.44 -1.86
C LEU A 117 -6.88 13.26 -0.78
N ARG A 118 -5.96 12.65 -0.03
CA ARG A 118 -5.14 13.36 0.96
C ARG A 118 -4.12 14.28 0.28
N ILE A 119 -3.42 13.78 -0.74
CA ILE A 119 -2.44 14.58 -1.50
C ILE A 119 -3.08 15.84 -2.07
N ARG A 120 -4.26 15.72 -2.70
CA ARG A 120 -4.99 16.86 -3.28
C ARG A 120 -5.35 17.95 -2.25
N LYS A 121 -5.49 17.58 -0.97
CA LYS A 121 -5.78 18.54 0.10
C LYS A 121 -4.54 19.29 0.60
N ILE A 122 -3.34 18.86 0.25
CA ILE A 122 -2.10 19.49 0.69
C ILE A 122 -1.85 20.73 -0.18
N ILE A 123 -1.74 21.89 0.47
CA ILE A 123 -1.53 23.20 -0.18
C ILE A 123 -0.29 23.15 -1.08
N TYR A 124 0.85 22.69 -0.55
CA TYR A 124 2.10 22.57 -1.30
C TYR A 124 2.02 21.70 -2.55
N THR A 125 1.16 20.67 -2.56
CA THR A 125 0.97 19.85 -3.76
C THR A 125 0.25 20.64 -4.85
N ASN A 126 -0.74 21.45 -4.48
CA ASN A 126 -1.45 22.29 -5.44
C ASN A 126 -0.54 23.40 -5.98
N GLU A 127 0.26 24.03 -5.12
CA GLU A 127 1.28 25.01 -5.53
C GLU A 127 2.27 24.41 -6.54
N LEU A 128 2.84 23.24 -6.26
CA LEU A 128 3.72 22.52 -7.19
C LEU A 128 3.03 22.18 -8.52
N ILE A 129 1.77 21.75 -8.48
CA ILE A 129 1.01 21.44 -9.70
C ILE A 129 0.82 22.71 -10.53
N ASP A 130 0.54 23.84 -9.90
CA ASP A 130 0.33 25.11 -10.60
C ASP A 130 1.66 25.66 -11.17
N GLU A 131 2.77 25.53 -10.46
CA GLU A 131 4.12 25.82 -10.98
C GLU A 131 4.46 24.95 -12.20
N VAL A 132 4.21 23.63 -12.13
CA VAL A 132 4.47 22.71 -13.25
C VAL A 132 3.62 23.07 -14.48
N LYS A 133 2.34 23.42 -14.30
CA LYS A 133 1.48 23.87 -15.41
C LYS A 133 1.97 25.18 -16.02
N GLN A 134 2.47 26.12 -15.22
CA GLN A 134 3.03 27.37 -15.73
C GLN A 134 4.27 27.10 -16.58
N LEU A 135 5.14 26.18 -16.14
CA LEU A 135 6.29 25.74 -16.90
C LEU A 135 5.89 25.06 -18.23
N GLU A 136 4.91 24.16 -18.21
CA GLU A 136 4.39 23.50 -19.42
C GLU A 136 3.85 24.50 -20.46
N ASN A 137 3.11 25.53 -20.02
CA ASN A 137 2.58 26.57 -20.90
C ASN A 137 3.65 27.56 -21.42
N SER A 138 4.80 27.64 -20.76
CA SER A 138 5.92 28.50 -21.15
C SER A 138 6.89 27.84 -22.14
N LEU A 139 6.77 26.52 -22.34
CA LEU A 139 7.58 25.76 -23.30
C LEU A 139 7.04 25.99 -24.73
N PRO A 140 7.87 26.41 -25.70
CA PRO A 140 7.44 26.57 -27.09
C PRO A 140 7.03 25.20 -27.69
N ASN A 141 6.00 25.23 -28.53
CA ASN A 141 5.26 24.10 -29.14
C ASN A 141 6.08 23.06 -29.96
N GLU A 142 7.41 23.08 -29.92
CA GLU A 142 8.28 22.24 -30.77
C GLU A 142 8.57 20.84 -30.21
N MET A 143 8.07 20.49 -29.02
CA MET A 143 8.23 19.13 -28.45
C MET A 143 6.93 18.33 -28.34
N SER A 144 5.92 18.67 -29.15
CA SER A 144 4.61 17.98 -29.20
C SER A 144 4.67 16.52 -29.72
N HIS A 145 5.83 16.05 -30.19
CA HIS A 145 6.01 14.73 -30.79
C HIS A 145 7.20 13.96 -30.21
N THR A 146 7.26 13.80 -28.90
CA THR A 146 7.94 12.63 -28.33
C THR A 146 7.06 12.01 -27.26
N THR A 147 6.36 10.97 -27.71
CA THR A 147 5.48 10.07 -26.97
C THR A 147 6.12 9.60 -25.65
N PHE A 148 5.77 10.22 -24.54
CA PHE A 148 6.06 9.73 -23.19
C PHE A 148 4.98 8.75 -22.67
N PHE A 149 4.35 7.95 -23.53
CA PHE A 149 3.52 6.80 -23.10
C PHE A 149 3.39 5.77 -24.21
N THR A 150 4.41 4.95 -24.45
CA THR A 150 4.24 3.61 -25.05
C THR A 150 5.40 2.69 -24.64
N ASN A 151 5.18 1.90 -23.58
CA ASN A 151 5.35 0.44 -23.48
C ASN A 151 5.49 0.01 -22.01
#